data_AF-A0A6I3KXX0-F1
#
_entry.id   AF-A0A6I3KXX0-F1
#
_cell.length_a   1.000
_cell.length_b   1.000
_cell.length_c   1.000
_cell.angle_alpha   90.00
_cell.angle_beta   90.00
_cell.angle_gamma   90.00
#
_symmetry.space_group_name_H-M   'P 1'
#
loop_
_entity.id
_entity.type
_entity.pdbx_description
1 polymer ?
#
loop_
_entity_poly.entity_id
_entity_poly.type
_entity_poly.pdbx_seq_one_letter_code
_entity_poly.pdbx_strand_id
1 'polypeptide(L)'
;MPRRSYDHYCTVSRALDIVGDRWNLLVVRELCSGPRRYSDLFADLPGISTDVLAARLKDLERDGILTKRRVGPRAGTAVYELTDSGAALRPVLDSLSVWGAGQLGEQRATDAVRAHWFALPLGHAVAELVSTGTVTVRIGDTALHYVITETGLTHHDGPAAAPDLDIRLDLATAREIATGTTSLATALEAAGTGQPVA
;
A
#
# COMPACT_ATOMS: atom_id res chain seq x y z
N MET A 1 8.06 -4.64 27.51
CA MET A 1 8.14 -3.26 28.05
C MET A 1 6.88 -2.53 27.65
N PRO A 2 6.30 -1.68 28.51
CA PRO A 2 5.22 -0.80 28.10
C PRO A 2 5.70 0.08 26.95
N ARG A 3 4.81 0.29 25.98
CA ARG A 3 5.08 1.10 24.79
C ARG A 3 5.35 2.54 25.24
N ARG A 4 6.35 3.21 24.67
CA ARG A 4 6.66 4.61 25.02
C ARG A 4 5.48 5.46 24.56
N SER A 5 4.91 6.24 25.47
CA SER A 5 3.95 7.31 25.14
C SER A 5 4.66 8.65 25.26
N TYR A 6 4.23 9.61 24.46
CA TYR A 6 4.63 11.00 24.60
C TYR A 6 3.93 11.73 25.76
N ASP A 7 2.88 11.15 26.36
CA ASP A 7 2.09 11.75 27.44
C ASP A 7 1.51 13.14 27.15
N HIS A 8 1.36 13.49 25.87
CA HIS A 8 0.73 14.74 25.46
C HIS A 8 -0.76 14.56 25.19
N TYR A 9 -1.58 15.54 25.63
CA TYR A 9 -2.98 15.67 25.20
C TYR A 9 -3.03 16.35 23.82
N CYS A 10 -2.54 15.64 22.79
CA CYS A 10 -2.46 16.12 21.41
C CYS A 10 -2.83 14.99 20.45
N THR A 11 -3.68 15.27 19.46
CA THR A 11 -4.17 14.30 18.46
C THR A 11 -3.02 13.65 17.70
N VAL A 12 -2.05 14.44 17.25
CA VAL A 12 -0.85 13.96 16.55
C VAL A 12 -0.01 13.06 17.44
N SER A 13 0.20 13.47 18.68
CA SER A 13 0.98 12.70 19.65
C SER A 13 0.35 11.34 19.95
N ARG A 14 -0.98 11.30 20.10
CA ARG A 14 -1.74 10.05 20.30
C ARG A 14 -1.69 9.14 19.08
N ALA A 15 -1.69 9.71 17.87
CA ALA A 15 -1.47 8.93 16.66
C ALA A 15 -0.04 8.35 16.64
N LEU A 16 0.97 9.16 16.95
CA LEU A 16 2.37 8.72 16.97
C LEU A 16 2.66 7.68 18.06
N ASP A 17 1.92 7.69 19.17
CA ASP A 17 1.95 6.60 20.15
C ASP A 17 1.60 5.27 19.50
N ILE A 18 0.79 5.22 18.43
CA ILE A 18 0.34 4.01 17.72
C ILE A 18 1.12 3.75 16.43
N VAL A 19 1.45 4.77 15.63
CA VAL A 19 2.06 4.59 14.30
C VAL A 19 3.47 5.13 14.16
N GLY A 20 4.03 5.76 15.20
CA GLY A 20 5.34 6.40 15.17
C GLY A 20 6.54 5.44 15.16
N ASP A 21 6.35 4.14 15.42
CA ASP A 21 7.42 3.15 15.18
C ASP A 21 7.61 2.98 13.67
N ARG A 22 8.87 3.02 13.22
CA ARG A 22 9.25 3.01 11.79
C ARG A 22 8.61 1.89 10.97
N TRP A 23 8.28 0.75 11.58
CA TRP A 23 7.71 -0.40 10.87
C TRP A 23 6.19 -0.42 10.85
N ASN A 24 5.50 0.33 11.73
CA ASN A 24 4.05 0.20 11.88
C ASN A 24 3.30 0.59 10.61
N LEU A 25 3.60 1.75 10.03
CA LEU A 25 2.97 2.18 8.78
C LEU A 25 3.41 1.34 7.58
N LEU A 26 4.61 0.75 7.60
CA LEU A 26 5.03 -0.20 6.56
C LEU A 26 4.25 -1.51 6.64
N VAL A 27 3.95 -2.02 7.84
CA VAL A 27 3.05 -3.17 8.02
C VAL A 27 1.64 -2.83 7.53
N VAL A 28 1.13 -1.64 7.87
CA VAL A 28 -0.19 -1.19 7.38
C VAL A 28 -0.20 -1.08 5.85
N ARG A 29 0.85 -0.53 5.24
CA ARG A 29 1.01 -0.47 3.77
C ARG A 29 0.86 -1.83 3.12
N GLU A 30 1.56 -2.86 3.62
CA GLU A 30 1.46 -4.21 3.05
C GLU A 30 0.06 -4.83 3.22
N LEU A 31 -0.67 -4.45 4.27
CA LEU A 31 -2.02 -4.96 4.52
C LEU A 31 -3.11 -4.17 3.79
N CYS A 32 -2.80 -3.02 3.16
CA CYS A 32 -3.78 -2.24 2.40
C CYS A 32 -4.36 -3.00 1.21
N SER A 33 -3.58 -3.90 0.59
CA SER A 33 -4.03 -4.71 -0.56
C SER A 33 -4.88 -5.91 -0.16
N GLY A 34 -4.90 -6.26 1.14
CA GLY A 34 -5.68 -7.36 1.68
C GLY A 34 -4.94 -8.17 2.75
N PRO A 35 -5.55 -9.27 3.22
CA PRO A 35 -4.98 -10.11 4.28
C PRO A 35 -3.68 -10.80 3.86
N ARG A 36 -2.63 -10.72 4.68
CA ARG A 36 -1.34 -11.37 4.42
C ARG A 36 -0.91 -12.34 5.51
N ARG A 37 -0.17 -13.39 5.14
CA ARG A 37 0.47 -14.29 6.11
C ARG A 37 1.69 -13.60 6.72
N TYR A 38 2.14 -14.12 7.86
CA TYR A 38 3.39 -13.68 8.46
C TYR A 38 4.59 -13.78 7.50
N SER A 39 4.68 -14.89 6.75
CA SER A 39 5.75 -15.13 5.77
C SER A 39 5.79 -14.07 4.68
N ASP A 40 4.61 -13.65 4.21
CA ASP A 40 4.47 -12.71 3.11
C ASP A 40 4.90 -11.33 3.60
N LEU A 41 4.39 -10.90 4.76
CA LEU A 41 4.82 -9.65 5.40
C LEU A 41 6.32 -9.62 5.67
N PHE A 42 6.91 -10.72 6.11
CA PHE A 42 8.36 -10.80 6.35
C PHE A 42 9.17 -10.69 5.06
N ALA A 43 8.71 -11.30 3.96
CA ALA A 43 9.36 -11.23 2.65
C ALA A 43 9.26 -9.82 2.01
N ASP A 44 8.15 -9.12 2.27
CA ASP A 44 7.86 -7.79 1.71
C ASP A 44 8.34 -6.62 2.59
N LEU A 45 8.96 -6.90 3.73
CA LEU A 45 9.56 -5.91 4.62
C LEU A 45 11.07 -6.16 4.81
N PRO A 46 11.89 -6.05 3.75
CA PRO A 46 13.32 -6.32 3.83
C PRO A 46 14.00 -5.44 4.89
N GLY A 47 14.81 -6.08 5.74
CA GLY A 47 15.50 -5.41 6.86
C GLY A 47 14.77 -5.47 8.20
N ILE A 48 13.53 -5.96 8.25
CA ILE A 48 12.86 -6.27 9.52
C ILE A 48 13.38 -7.60 10.07
N SER A 49 13.59 -7.71 11.39
CA SER A 49 13.85 -9.00 12.03
C SER A 49 12.54 -9.70 12.39
N THR A 50 12.59 -11.01 12.59
CA THR A 50 11.41 -11.79 12.99
C THR A 50 10.82 -11.30 14.31
N ASP A 51 11.68 -11.01 15.30
CA ASP A 51 11.25 -10.56 16.62
C ASP A 51 10.59 -9.18 16.54
N VAL A 52 11.13 -8.29 15.70
CA VAL A 52 10.54 -6.97 15.47
C VAL A 52 9.18 -7.11 14.77
N LEU A 53 9.08 -7.89 13.69
CA LEU A 53 7.80 -8.09 13.01
C LEU A 53 6.74 -8.67 13.95
N ALA A 54 7.08 -9.70 14.73
CA ALA A 54 6.19 -10.30 15.71
C ALA A 54 5.72 -9.30 16.78
N ALA A 55 6.64 -8.48 17.30
CA ALA A 55 6.31 -7.42 18.27
C ALA A 55 5.39 -6.36 17.65
N ARG A 56 5.64 -5.94 16.41
CA ARG A 56 4.83 -4.94 15.69
C ARG A 56 3.42 -5.43 15.42
N LEU A 57 3.26 -6.67 14.95
CA LEU A 57 1.95 -7.27 14.73
C LEU A 57 1.15 -7.38 16.03
N LYS A 58 1.79 -7.80 17.12
CA LYS A 58 1.13 -7.87 18.44
C LYS A 58 0.71 -6.49 18.95
N ASP A 59 1.54 -5.47 18.78
CA ASP A 59 1.22 -4.11 19.21
C ASP A 59 0.08 -3.52 18.38
N LEU A 60 0.11 -3.67 17.05
CA LEU A 60 -0.96 -3.20 16.16
C LEU A 60 -2.28 -3.95 16.38
N GLU A 61 -2.24 -5.24 16.72
CA GLU A 61 -3.43 -6.01 17.11
C GLU A 61 -4.02 -5.50 18.43
N ARG A 62 -3.17 -5.28 19.46
CA ARG A 62 -3.60 -4.71 20.73
C ARG A 62 -4.23 -3.33 20.55
N ASP A 63 -3.65 -2.50 19.67
CA ASP A 63 -4.10 -1.13 19.43
C ASP A 63 -5.30 -1.08 18.45
N GLY A 64 -5.82 -2.24 18.01
CA GLY A 64 -7.03 -2.34 17.19
C GLY A 64 -6.85 -1.93 15.73
N ILE A 65 -5.61 -1.84 15.24
CA ILE A 65 -5.28 -1.46 13.86
C ILE A 65 -5.40 -2.65 12.91
N LEU A 66 -5.09 -3.85 13.39
CA LEU A 66 -5.23 -5.09 12.62
C LEU A 66 -5.84 -6.19 13.49
N THR A 67 -6.30 -7.26 12.84
CA THR A 67 -6.74 -8.49 13.50
C THR A 67 -6.00 -9.68 12.93
N LYS A 68 -5.82 -10.73 13.75
CA LYS A 68 -5.29 -12.01 13.32
C LYS A 68 -6.43 -13.03 13.24
N ARG A 69 -6.66 -13.61 12.06
CA ARG A 69 -7.64 -14.70 11.87
C ARG A 69 -7.04 -15.89 11.15
N ARG A 70 -7.66 -17.07 11.29
CA ARG A 70 -7.26 -18.28 10.57
C ARG A 70 -8.12 -18.46 9.33
N VAL A 71 -7.50 -18.85 8.22
CA VAL A 71 -8.17 -19.09 6.94
C VAL A 71 -7.89 -20.50 6.46
N GLY A 72 -8.94 -21.19 6.00
CA GLY A 72 -8.88 -22.56 5.50
C GLY A 72 -9.31 -23.62 6.54
N PRO A 73 -9.52 -24.88 6.11
CA PRO A 73 -10.03 -25.95 6.95
C PRO A 73 -9.04 -26.39 8.05
N ARG A 74 -9.58 -26.88 9.18
CA ARG A 74 -8.85 -27.50 10.32
C ARG A 74 -7.61 -26.73 10.79
N ALA A 75 -7.82 -25.64 11.56
CA ALA A 75 -6.74 -24.83 12.13
C ALA A 75 -5.85 -24.15 11.07
N GLY A 76 -6.46 -23.65 10.00
CA GLY A 76 -5.81 -23.04 8.83
C GLY A 76 -4.82 -21.91 9.12
N THR A 77 -4.19 -21.40 8.05
CA THR A 77 -3.09 -20.44 8.14
C THR A 77 -3.53 -19.13 8.78
N ALA A 78 -2.73 -18.62 9.73
CA ALA A 78 -2.97 -17.31 10.30
C ALA A 78 -2.64 -16.22 9.28
N VAL A 79 -3.59 -15.32 9.05
CA VAL A 79 -3.44 -14.09 8.27
C VAL A 79 -3.70 -12.89 9.17
N TYR A 80 -3.07 -11.78 8.83
CA TYR A 80 -3.30 -10.47 9.42
C TYR A 80 -4.08 -9.62 8.43
N GLU A 81 -5.03 -8.84 8.92
CA GLU A 81 -5.92 -8.01 8.11
C GLU A 81 -6.19 -6.70 8.85
N LEU A 82 -6.28 -5.58 8.13
CA LEU A 82 -6.64 -4.30 8.73
C LEU A 82 -8.06 -4.35 9.29
N THR A 83 -8.27 -3.73 10.44
CA THR A 83 -9.61 -3.36 10.89
C THR A 83 -10.07 -2.11 10.15
N ASP A 84 -11.32 -1.68 10.35
CA ASP A 84 -11.79 -0.38 9.83
C ASP A 84 -10.91 0.79 10.31
N SER A 85 -10.44 0.73 11.56
CA SER A 85 -9.51 1.72 12.11
C SER A 85 -8.16 1.71 11.40
N GLY A 86 -7.63 0.51 11.07
CA GLY A 86 -6.40 0.40 10.31
C GLY A 86 -6.55 0.83 8.85
N ALA A 87 -7.68 0.52 8.22
CA ALA A 87 -8.00 0.96 6.86
C ALA A 87 -8.09 2.49 6.77
N ALA A 88 -8.58 3.15 7.83
CA ALA A 88 -8.63 4.62 7.92
C ALA A 88 -7.24 5.30 7.94
N LEU A 89 -6.13 4.55 8.07
CA LEU A 89 -4.77 5.09 7.93
C LEU A 89 -4.34 5.25 6.46
N ARG A 90 -5.10 4.74 5.49
CA ARG A 90 -4.76 4.83 4.06
C ARG A 90 -4.47 6.27 3.60
N PRO A 91 -5.29 7.30 3.90
CA PRO A 91 -4.99 8.67 3.51
C PRO A 91 -3.69 9.23 4.13
N VAL A 92 -3.29 8.73 5.30
CA VAL A 92 -2.01 9.09 5.94
C VAL A 92 -0.85 8.50 5.14
N LEU A 93 -0.98 7.24 4.71
CA LEU A 93 0.00 6.61 3.83
C LEU A 93 0.10 7.30 2.47
N ASP A 94 -1.03 7.71 1.88
CA ASP A 94 -1.03 8.46 0.62
C ASP A 94 -0.30 9.80 0.78
N SER A 95 -0.59 10.54 1.86
CA SER A 95 0.11 11.80 2.18
C SER A 95 1.61 11.61 2.40
N LEU A 96 2.00 10.54 3.11
CA LEU A 96 3.40 10.17 3.29
C LEU A 96 4.07 9.76 1.98
N SER A 97 3.35 9.09 1.07
CA SER A 97 3.86 8.72 -0.24
C SER A 97 4.17 9.95 -1.08
N VAL A 98 3.24 10.92 -1.14
CA VAL A 98 3.43 12.19 -1.87
C VAL A 98 4.60 12.98 -1.28
N TRP A 99 4.64 13.14 0.05
CA TRP A 99 5.73 13.86 0.70
C TRP A 99 7.08 13.14 0.54
N GLY A 100 7.08 11.81 0.65
CA GLY A 100 8.26 10.96 0.57
C GLY A 100 8.86 10.87 -0.83
N ALA A 101 8.08 11.09 -1.89
CA ALA A 101 8.56 11.11 -3.27
C ALA A 101 9.72 12.10 -3.46
N GLY A 102 9.65 13.29 -2.84
CA GLY A 102 10.71 14.29 -2.89
C GLY A 102 12.00 13.90 -2.14
N GLN A 103 11.99 12.79 -1.38
CA GLN A 103 13.12 12.33 -0.57
C GLN A 103 13.85 11.12 -1.16
N LEU A 104 13.30 10.47 -2.21
CA LEU A 104 13.83 9.21 -2.74
C LEU A 104 15.24 9.36 -3.35
N GLY A 105 15.56 10.52 -3.94
CA GLY A 105 16.85 10.75 -4.61
C GLY A 105 17.15 9.69 -5.68
N GLU A 106 18.44 9.43 -5.92
CA GLU A 106 18.85 8.32 -6.79
C GLU A 106 18.73 6.97 -6.06
N GLN A 107 18.15 5.98 -6.75
CA GLN A 107 18.06 4.61 -6.26
C GLN A 107 19.47 4.02 -6.06
N ARG A 108 19.73 3.47 -4.87
CA ARG A 108 20.98 2.79 -4.54
C ARG A 108 20.92 1.33 -4.97
N ALA A 109 22.08 0.73 -5.20
CA ALA A 109 22.19 -0.70 -5.55
C ALA A 109 21.62 -1.64 -4.46
N THR A 110 21.58 -1.19 -3.21
CA THR A 110 21.04 -1.96 -2.06
C THR A 110 19.55 -1.77 -1.86
N ASP A 111 18.91 -0.84 -2.56
CA ASP A 111 17.49 -0.55 -2.36
C ASP A 111 16.66 -1.69 -2.93
N ALA A 112 15.86 -2.31 -2.05
CA ALA A 112 14.85 -3.25 -2.51
C ALA A 112 13.80 -2.51 -3.33
N VAL A 113 13.35 -3.13 -4.41
CA VAL A 113 12.21 -2.66 -5.21
C VAL A 113 11.23 -3.80 -5.38
N ARG A 114 9.95 -3.46 -5.21
CA ARG A 114 8.80 -4.36 -5.42
C ARG A 114 7.74 -3.59 -6.18
N ALA A 115 7.17 -4.20 -7.21
CA ALA A 115 6.15 -3.55 -8.05
C ALA A 115 4.92 -3.11 -7.24
N HIS A 116 4.49 -3.92 -6.27
CA HIS A 116 3.31 -3.58 -5.45
C HIS A 116 3.54 -2.40 -4.50
N TRP A 117 4.78 -2.00 -4.21
CA TRP A 117 5.04 -0.79 -3.41
C TRP A 117 4.64 0.50 -4.13
N PHE A 118 4.47 0.45 -5.45
CA PHE A 118 3.95 1.56 -6.23
C PHE A 118 2.42 1.67 -6.15
N ALA A 119 1.73 0.80 -5.42
CA ALA A 119 0.27 0.81 -5.35
C ALA A 119 -0.30 2.14 -4.79
N LEU A 120 0.30 2.67 -3.73
CA LEU A 120 -0.14 3.95 -3.15
C LEU A 120 0.04 5.13 -4.13
N PRO A 121 1.25 5.41 -4.65
CA PRO A 121 1.44 6.54 -5.55
C PRO A 121 0.68 6.38 -6.88
N LEU A 122 0.60 5.16 -7.44
CA LEU A 122 -0.19 4.92 -8.66
C LEU A 122 -1.69 5.08 -8.40
N GLY A 123 -2.18 4.74 -7.21
CA GLY A 123 -3.57 4.98 -6.85
C GLY A 123 -3.96 6.45 -6.96
N HIS A 124 -3.07 7.38 -6.57
CA HIS A 124 -3.30 8.81 -6.73
C HIS A 124 -3.41 9.20 -8.22
N ALA A 125 -2.45 8.77 -9.03
CA ALA A 125 -2.45 9.05 -10.47
C ALA A 125 -3.64 8.43 -11.21
N VAL A 126 -4.10 7.25 -10.78
CA VAL A 126 -5.32 6.61 -11.30
C VAL A 126 -6.56 7.41 -10.94
N ALA A 127 -6.67 7.92 -9.71
CA ALA A 127 -7.80 8.72 -9.25
C ALA A 127 -7.88 10.10 -9.94
N GLU A 128 -6.76 10.62 -10.47
CA GLU A 128 -6.76 11.81 -11.34
C GLU A 128 -7.31 11.53 -12.74
N LEU A 129 -7.16 10.29 -13.22
CA LEU A 129 -7.62 9.86 -14.55
C LEU A 129 -9.09 9.41 -14.54
N VAL A 130 -9.51 8.72 -13.49
CA VAL A 130 -10.84 8.09 -13.36
C VAL A 130 -11.49 8.50 -12.05
N SER A 131 -12.64 9.18 -12.12
CA SER A 131 -13.36 9.68 -10.94
C SER A 131 -14.10 8.59 -10.16
N THR A 132 -14.62 7.57 -10.85
CA THR A 132 -15.28 6.39 -10.27
C THR A 132 -15.12 5.19 -11.19
N GLY A 133 -14.90 4.00 -10.63
CA GLY A 133 -14.79 2.77 -11.41
C GLY A 133 -13.72 1.84 -10.87
N THR A 134 -13.41 0.79 -11.64
CA THR A 134 -12.40 -0.20 -11.34
C THR A 134 -11.30 -0.20 -12.39
N VAL A 135 -10.07 0.09 -11.99
CA VAL A 135 -8.92 0.15 -12.91
C VAL A 135 -7.92 -0.92 -12.52
N THR A 136 -7.54 -1.78 -13.46
CA THR A 136 -6.40 -2.68 -13.31
C THR A 136 -5.14 -1.98 -13.82
N VAL A 137 -4.07 -2.01 -13.04
CA VAL A 137 -2.73 -1.57 -13.45
C VAL A 137 -1.77 -2.73 -13.34
N ARG A 138 -1.07 -3.02 -14.44
CA ARG A 138 -0.08 -4.10 -14.54
C ARG A 138 1.30 -3.49 -14.63
N ILE A 139 2.22 -3.97 -13.80
CA ILE A 139 3.62 -3.56 -13.75
C ILE A 139 4.47 -4.82 -13.95
N GLY A 140 4.88 -5.07 -15.19
CA GLY A 140 5.42 -6.38 -15.58
C GLY A 140 4.43 -7.51 -15.26
N ASP A 141 4.87 -8.50 -14.48
CA ASP A 141 4.05 -9.65 -14.08
C ASP A 141 3.14 -9.37 -12.86
N THR A 142 3.32 -8.23 -12.19
CA THR A 142 2.48 -7.85 -11.06
C THR A 142 1.24 -7.12 -11.55
N ALA A 143 0.07 -7.50 -11.07
CA ALA A 143 -1.17 -6.78 -11.31
C ALA A 143 -1.74 -6.27 -9.98
N LEU A 144 -2.28 -5.06 -10.02
CA LEU A 144 -3.03 -4.44 -8.94
C LEU A 144 -4.35 -3.96 -9.54
N HIS A 145 -5.40 -3.89 -8.75
CA HIS A 145 -6.59 -3.15 -9.15
C HIS A 145 -7.01 -2.14 -8.10
N TYR A 146 -7.56 -1.04 -8.58
CA TYR A 146 -8.06 0.08 -7.80
C TYR A 146 -9.57 0.12 -7.94
N VAL A 147 -10.24 0.36 -6.81
CA VAL A 147 -11.67 0.67 -6.79
C VAL A 147 -11.80 2.11 -6.35
N ILE A 148 -12.27 2.95 -7.26
CA ILE A 148 -12.48 4.38 -7.02
C ILE A 148 -13.98 4.61 -6.87
N THR A 149 -14.35 5.24 -5.76
CA THR A 149 -15.71 5.65 -5.43
C THR A 149 -15.72 7.15 -5.17
N GLU A 150 -16.90 7.77 -5.12
CA GLU A 150 -17.02 9.20 -4.79
C GLU A 150 -16.37 9.56 -3.43
N THR A 151 -16.29 8.59 -2.52
CA THR A 151 -15.85 8.78 -1.14
C THR A 151 -14.46 8.25 -0.84
N GLY A 152 -13.80 7.59 -1.79
CA GLY A 152 -12.48 7.02 -1.52
C GLY A 152 -11.92 6.08 -2.57
N LEU A 153 -10.70 5.66 -2.30
CA LEU A 153 -9.83 4.86 -3.15
C LEU A 153 -9.27 3.67 -2.36
N THR A 154 -9.54 2.46 -2.82
CA THR A 154 -8.88 1.24 -2.33
C THR A 154 -8.07 0.59 -3.43
N HIS A 155 -7.15 -0.30 -3.05
CA HIS A 155 -6.43 -1.12 -4.00
C HIS A 155 -6.30 -2.55 -3.48
N HIS A 156 -6.11 -3.51 -4.38
CA HIS A 156 -6.00 -4.93 -4.07
C HIS A 156 -4.98 -5.60 -4.99
N ASP A 157 -4.40 -6.70 -4.51
CA ASP A 157 -3.50 -7.53 -5.30
C ASP A 157 -4.28 -8.28 -6.41
N GLY A 158 -3.65 -8.43 -7.56
CA GLY A 158 -4.23 -9.10 -8.73
C GLY A 158 -5.11 -8.20 -9.59
N PRO A 159 -5.47 -8.65 -10.81
CA PRO A 159 -6.36 -7.91 -11.68
C PRO A 159 -7.80 -7.96 -11.15
N ALA A 160 -8.59 -6.92 -11.47
CA ALA A 160 -10.03 -6.99 -11.26
C ALA A 160 -10.65 -8.03 -12.21
N ALA A 161 -11.76 -8.64 -11.79
CA ALA A 161 -12.48 -9.60 -12.64
C ALA A 161 -13.08 -8.95 -13.89
N ALA A 162 -13.55 -7.70 -13.77
CA ALA A 162 -14.10 -6.88 -14.84
C ALA A 162 -13.68 -5.41 -14.63
N PRO A 163 -12.47 -5.02 -15.05
CA PRO A 163 -12.03 -3.64 -14.96
C PRO A 163 -12.68 -2.77 -16.04
N ASP A 164 -13.01 -1.53 -15.70
CA ASP A 164 -13.41 -0.49 -16.66
C ASP A 164 -12.21 -0.04 -17.52
N LEU A 165 -10.99 -0.17 -16.98
CA LEU A 165 -9.74 0.14 -17.66
C LEU A 165 -8.61 -0.80 -17.24
N ASP A 166 -7.82 -1.30 -18.20
CA ASP A 166 -6.64 -2.16 -17.97
C ASP A 166 -5.38 -1.49 -18.53
N ILE A 167 -4.56 -0.96 -17.63
CA ILE A 167 -3.34 -0.20 -17.92
C ILE A 167 -2.12 -1.13 -17.79
N ARG A 168 -1.17 -1.02 -18.73
CA ARG A 168 0.11 -1.73 -18.68
C ARG A 168 1.27 -0.74 -18.60
N LEU A 169 2.13 -0.93 -17.62
CA LEU A 169 3.33 -0.15 -17.36
C LEU A 169 4.52 -1.11 -17.21
N ASP A 170 5.71 -0.62 -17.54
CA ASP A 170 6.93 -1.22 -17.01
C ASP A 170 7.27 -0.61 -15.64
N LEU A 171 8.26 -1.21 -14.97
CA LEU A 171 8.67 -0.76 -13.64
C LEU A 171 9.29 0.65 -13.66
N ALA A 172 9.96 1.02 -14.76
CA ALA A 172 10.58 2.33 -14.90
C ALA A 172 9.53 3.44 -14.96
N THR A 173 8.49 3.24 -15.78
CA THR A 173 7.36 4.16 -15.93
C THR A 173 6.56 4.27 -14.63
N ALA A 174 6.28 3.14 -13.96
CA ALA A 174 5.61 3.14 -12.66
C ALA A 174 6.38 3.98 -11.61
N ARG A 175 7.72 3.90 -11.63
CA ARG A 175 8.58 4.70 -10.77
C ARG A 175 8.54 6.19 -11.15
N GLU A 176 8.61 6.53 -12.43
CA GLU A 176 8.54 7.92 -12.89
C GLU A 176 7.22 8.58 -12.51
N ILE A 177 6.10 7.85 -12.60
CA ILE A 177 4.79 8.32 -12.12
C ILE A 177 4.84 8.52 -10.60
N ALA A 178 5.38 7.55 -9.87
CA ALA A 178 5.44 7.61 -8.41
C ALA A 178 6.34 8.72 -7.86
N THR A 179 7.34 9.16 -8.62
CA THR A 179 8.19 10.30 -8.26
C THR A 179 7.69 11.63 -8.81
N GLY A 180 6.58 11.64 -9.56
CA GLY A 180 6.05 12.84 -10.21
C GLY A 180 6.88 13.34 -11.39
N THR A 181 7.75 12.51 -11.95
CA THR A 181 8.55 12.83 -13.15
C THR A 181 7.69 12.85 -14.40
N THR A 182 6.66 12.00 -14.46
CA THR A 182 5.65 11.97 -15.53
C THR A 182 4.26 11.78 -14.94
N SER A 183 3.22 12.19 -15.67
CA SER A 183 1.83 11.88 -15.29
C SER A 183 1.40 10.55 -15.91
N LEU A 184 0.38 9.90 -15.32
CA LEU A 184 -0.20 8.69 -15.91
C LEU A 184 -0.79 8.97 -17.30
N ALA A 185 -1.47 10.10 -17.49
CA ALA A 185 -2.02 10.50 -18.78
C ALA A 185 -0.92 10.62 -19.86
N THR A 186 0.18 11.29 -19.54
CA THR A 186 1.32 11.45 -20.46
C THR A 186 1.96 10.10 -20.80
N ALA A 187 2.10 9.20 -19.82
CA ALA A 187 2.64 7.86 -20.06
C ALA A 187 1.75 7.03 -21.00
N LEU A 188 0.42 7.12 -20.86
CA LEU A 188 -0.53 6.41 -21.72
C LEU A 188 -0.54 6.94 -23.16
N GLU A 189 -0.47 8.26 -23.33
CA GLU A 189 -0.36 8.91 -24.65
C GLU A 189 0.89 8.44 -25.40
N ALA A 190 2.04 8.40 -24.71
CA ALA A 190 3.30 7.93 -25.29
C ALA A 190 3.27 6.45 -25.68
N ALA A 191 2.51 5.63 -24.94
CA ALA A 191 2.36 4.19 -25.18
C ALA A 191 1.32 3.84 -26.26
N GLY A 192 0.59 4.81 -26.82
CA GLY A 192 -0.44 4.58 -27.84
C GLY A 192 -1.61 3.70 -27.39
N THR A 193 -1.76 3.49 -26.08
CA THR A 193 -2.76 2.59 -25.46
C THR A 193 -3.89 3.41 -24.84
N GLY A 194 -4.76 3.92 -25.71
CA GLY A 194 -5.88 4.79 -25.34
C GLY A 194 -7.22 4.36 -25.94
N GLN A 195 -7.48 3.06 -26.09
CA GLN A 195 -8.82 2.59 -26.44
C GLN A 195 -9.50 2.02 -25.19
N PRO A 196 -10.60 2.62 -24.69
CA PRO A 196 -11.40 1.99 -23.65
C PRO A 196 -11.91 0.65 -24.18
N VAL A 197 -11.82 -0.39 -23.36
CA VAL A 197 -12.49 -1.66 -23.63
C VAL A 197 -13.98 -1.38 -23.55
N ALA A 198 -14.68 -1.57 -24.67
CA ALA A 198 -16.13 -1.38 -24.80
C ALA A 198 -16.94 -2.34 -23.92
#